data_AF-A0A7R9V974-F1
#
_entry.id   AF-A0A7R9V974-F1
#
_cell.length_a   1.000
_cell.length_b   1.000
_cell.length_c   1.000
_cell.angle_alpha   90.00
_cell.angle_beta   90.00
_cell.angle_gamma   90.00
#
_symmetry.space_group_name_H-M   'P 1'
#
loop_
_entity.id
_entity.type
_entity.pdbx_description
1 polymer ?
#
loop_
_entity_poly.entity_id
_entity_poly.type
_entity_poly.pdbx_seq_one_letter_code
_entity_poly.pdbx_strand_id
1 'polypeptide(L)'
;APAVAAVAMKARPRYHIAAGQDTFFARLPYANRDMGVGPRITRFVGLGPLAGPAKGLHALALTPSSEMDPDELSVRPDACTPSPLEAAAILHGSKRAGDDITGVNAGDWRFQQGKKPRANHVAINH
;
A
#
# COMPACT_ATOMS: atom_id res chain seq x y z
N ALA A 1 0.20 4.27 -15.17
CA ALA A 1 -0.19 5.44 -15.96
C ALA A 1 -0.59 6.60 -15.04
N PRO A 2 -0.16 7.84 -15.29
CA PRO A 2 -0.45 9.00 -14.43
C PRO A 2 -1.95 9.28 -14.23
N ALA A 3 -2.76 9.13 -15.29
CA ALA A 3 -4.21 9.33 -15.20
C ALA A 3 -4.87 8.34 -14.23
N VAL A 4 -4.47 7.07 -14.27
CA VAL A 4 -4.98 6.03 -13.36
C VAL A 4 -4.60 6.34 -11.91
N ALA A 5 -3.35 6.78 -11.68
CA ALA A 5 -2.90 7.17 -10.34
C ALA A 5 -3.72 8.36 -9.80
N ALA A 6 -3.96 9.38 -10.63
CA ALA A 6 -4.76 10.55 -10.24
C ALA A 6 -6.22 10.18 -9.89
N VAL A 7 -6.84 9.29 -10.68
CA VAL A 7 -8.19 8.78 -10.39
C VAL A 7 -8.19 8.00 -9.07
N ALA A 8 -7.23 7.09 -8.88
CA ALA A 8 -7.15 6.28 -7.65
C ALA A 8 -6.93 7.14 -6.40
N MET A 9 -6.09 8.18 -6.47
CA MET A 9 -5.88 9.12 -5.37
C MET A 9 -7.15 9.90 -4.99
N LYS A 10 -7.97 10.28 -5.98
CA LYS A 10 -9.25 10.98 -5.72
C LYS A 10 -10.33 10.03 -5.21
N ALA A 11 -10.46 8.85 -5.83
CA ALA A 11 -11.47 7.86 -5.50
C ALA A 11 -11.20 7.20 -4.13
N ARG A 12 -9.93 7.06 -3.75
CA ARG A 12 -9.47 6.37 -2.52
C ARG A 12 -10.15 5.00 -2.38
N PRO A 13 -9.90 4.06 -3.31
CA PRO A 13 -10.63 2.79 -3.34
C PRO A 13 -10.30 1.93 -2.12
N ARG A 14 -11.25 1.11 -1.65
CA ARG A 14 -10.98 0.14 -0.57
C ARG A 14 -10.13 -1.05 -1.02
N TYR A 15 -10.18 -1.40 -2.31
CA TYR A 15 -9.48 -2.56 -2.85
C TYR A 15 -8.77 -2.18 -4.15
N HIS A 16 -7.52 -2.63 -4.28
CA HIS A 16 -6.78 -2.61 -5.52
C HIS A 16 -6.61 -4.06 -5.98
N ILE A 17 -7.20 -4.39 -7.12
CA ILE A 17 -7.08 -5.73 -7.71
C ILE A 17 -6.04 -5.66 -8.82
N ALA A 18 -5.03 -6.53 -8.74
CA ALA A 18 -4.00 -6.64 -9.78
C ALA A 18 -3.98 -8.05 -10.36
N ALA A 19 -3.86 -8.16 -11.67
CA ALA A 19 -3.84 -9.41 -12.41
C ALA A 19 -2.98 -9.29 -13.67
N GLY A 20 -2.64 -10.44 -14.27
CA GLY A 20 -2.24 -10.49 -15.68
C GLY A 20 -0.74 -10.54 -16.00
N GLN A 21 0.15 -10.77 -15.04
CA GLN A 21 1.60 -10.77 -15.29
C GLN A 21 2.35 -12.02 -14.81
N ASP A 22 1.67 -13.17 -14.61
CA ASP A 22 2.23 -14.40 -14.00
C ASP A 22 3.04 -14.17 -12.72
N THR A 23 2.89 -12.98 -12.14
CA THR A 23 3.68 -12.45 -11.05
C THR A 23 2.71 -12.10 -9.95
N PHE A 24 2.86 -12.78 -8.83
CA PHE A 24 2.07 -12.49 -7.66
C PHE A 24 2.63 -11.26 -6.95
N PHE A 25 1.87 -10.17 -6.98
CA PHE A 25 2.19 -8.99 -6.19
C PHE A 25 1.51 -9.13 -4.82
N ALA A 26 2.31 -9.03 -3.76
CA ALA A 26 1.79 -8.88 -2.40
C ALA A 26 2.15 -7.48 -1.90
N ARG A 27 1.19 -6.81 -1.26
CA ARG A 27 1.43 -5.51 -0.64
C ARG A 27 0.63 -5.39 0.65
N LEU A 28 1.26 -4.81 1.67
CA LEU A 28 0.56 -4.34 2.84
C LEU A 28 -0.51 -3.29 2.47
N PRO A 29 -1.63 -3.22 3.20
CA PRO A 29 -2.61 -2.16 3.03
C PRO A 29 -1.96 -0.78 3.14
N TYR A 30 -2.54 0.21 2.48
CA TYR A 30 -2.08 1.58 2.60
C TYR A 30 -3.19 2.56 2.95
N ALA A 31 -2.84 3.59 3.73
CA ALA A 31 -3.73 4.67 4.09
C ALA A 31 -3.67 5.76 3.01
N ASN A 32 -4.83 6.17 2.52
CA ASN A 32 -4.97 7.33 1.68
C ASN A 32 -5.11 8.58 2.54
N ARG A 33 -4.75 9.75 1.98
CA ARG A 33 -5.00 11.04 2.61
C ARG A 33 -6.47 11.20 2.98
N ASP A 34 -6.70 11.73 4.18
CA ASP A 34 -8.04 12.16 4.57
C ASP A 34 -8.41 13.43 3.79
N MET A 35 -9.61 13.42 3.22
CA MET A 35 -10.20 14.53 2.46
C MET A 35 -11.38 15.17 3.21
N GLY A 36 -11.44 15.01 4.53
CA GLY A 36 -12.50 15.54 5.39
C GLY A 36 -13.72 14.63 5.53
N VAL A 37 -13.61 13.36 5.14
CA VAL A 37 -14.69 12.35 5.24
C VAL A 37 -14.19 11.06 5.88
N GLY A 38 -13.07 11.14 6.60
CA GLY A 38 -12.44 10.03 7.28
C GLY A 38 -11.28 9.39 6.48
N PRO A 39 -10.39 8.68 7.19
CA PRO A 39 -9.30 7.93 6.58
C PRO A 39 -9.86 6.77 5.75
N ARG A 40 -9.19 6.46 4.64
CA ARG A 40 -9.55 5.30 3.83
C ARG A 40 -8.36 4.38 3.62
N ILE A 41 -8.54 3.12 3.98
CA ILE A 41 -7.52 2.08 3.79
C ILE A 41 -7.78 1.31 2.50
N THR A 42 -6.76 1.24 1.65
CA THR A 42 -6.77 0.38 0.46
C THR A 42 -6.06 -0.93 0.75
N ARG A 43 -6.73 -2.05 0.50
CA ARG A 43 -6.20 -3.41 0.58
C ARG A 43 -5.87 -3.94 -0.81
N PHE A 44 -4.83 -4.76 -0.93
CA PHE A 44 -4.38 -5.29 -2.21
C PHE A 44 -4.84 -6.74 -2.39
N VAL A 45 -5.37 -7.06 -3.56
CA VAL A 45 -5.75 -8.42 -3.95
C VAL A 45 -5.01 -8.76 -5.25
N GLY A 46 -4.02 -9.63 -5.14
CA GLY A 46 -3.29 -10.15 -6.30
C GLY A 46 -3.97 -11.40 -6.85
N LEU A 47 -4.27 -11.40 -8.13
CA LEU A 47 -4.71 -12.59 -8.87
C LEU A 47 -3.50 -13.23 -9.55
N GLY A 48 -3.39 -14.55 -9.42
CA GLY A 48 -2.31 -15.34 -9.99
C GLY A 48 -2.81 -16.61 -10.68
N PRO A 49 -1.95 -17.27 -11.48
CA PRO A 49 -2.31 -18.52 -12.12
C PRO A 49 -2.55 -19.62 -11.09
N LEU A 50 -3.47 -20.53 -11.41
CA LEU A 50 -3.68 -21.76 -10.65
C LEU A 50 -2.70 -22.83 -11.16
N ALA A 51 -2.02 -23.53 -10.25
CA ALA A 51 -1.18 -24.64 -10.65
C ALA A 51 -2.04 -25.83 -11.11
N GLY A 52 -1.76 -26.35 -12.32
CA GLY A 52 -2.43 -27.51 -12.88
C GLY A 52 -3.56 -27.20 -13.87
N PRO A 53 -4.27 -28.22 -14.38
CA PRO A 53 -5.27 -28.06 -15.44
C PRO A 53 -6.61 -27.48 -14.95
N ALA A 54 -6.75 -27.24 -13.64
CA ALA A 54 -7.98 -26.77 -13.04
C ALA A 54 -8.21 -25.28 -13.32
N LYS A 55 -9.44 -24.92 -13.69
CA LYS A 55 -9.89 -23.52 -13.76
C LYS A 55 -10.55 -23.17 -12.43
N GLY A 56 -10.04 -22.15 -11.74
CA GLY A 56 -10.61 -21.64 -10.49
C GLY A 56 -11.18 -20.24 -10.67
N LEU A 57 -12.28 -19.94 -9.98
CA LEU A 57 -12.83 -18.59 -9.82
C LEU A 57 -12.67 -18.17 -8.36
N HIS A 58 -12.13 -16.98 -8.13
CA HIS A 58 -12.11 -16.39 -6.80
C HIS A 58 -13.30 -15.44 -6.64
N ALA A 59 -14.18 -15.73 -5.68
CA ALA A 59 -15.35 -14.90 -5.36
C ALA A 59 -15.07 -14.06 -4.12
N LEU A 60 -15.23 -12.74 -4.23
CA LEU A 60 -15.07 -11.80 -3.13
C LEU A 60 -16.45 -11.24 -2.74
N ALA A 61 -16.89 -11.52 -1.51
CA ALA A 61 -18.11 -10.96 -0.94
C ALA A 61 -17.82 -9.57 -0.35
N LEU A 62 -17.79 -8.53 -1.20
CA LEU A 62 -17.46 -7.17 -0.78
C LEU A 62 -18.74 -6.34 -0.57
N THR A 63 -18.98 -5.90 0.67
CA THR A 63 -20.03 -4.91 0.97
C THR A 63 -19.67 -3.56 0.35
N PRO A 64 -20.54 -2.87 -0.41
CA PRO A 64 -20.31 -1.53 -0.93
C PRO A 64 -19.98 -0.51 0.16
N SER A 65 -19.18 0.52 -0.16
CA SER A 65 -18.84 1.55 0.84
C SER A 65 -20.03 2.39 1.28
N SER A 66 -21.07 2.51 0.45
CA SER A 66 -22.30 3.24 0.76
C SER A 66 -23.19 2.52 1.78
N GLU A 67 -22.95 1.22 1.99
CA GLU A 67 -23.73 0.35 2.88
C GLU A 67 -22.95 -0.03 4.14
N MET A 68 -21.76 0.54 4.33
CA MET A 68 -20.91 0.31 5.49
C MET A 68 -20.94 1.49 6.46
N ASP A 69 -20.71 1.20 7.73
CA ASP A 69 -20.55 2.23 8.75
C ASP A 69 -19.23 3.01 8.57
N PRO A 70 -19.22 4.35 8.78
CA PRO A 70 -18.02 5.18 8.66
C PRO A 70 -16.85 4.75 9.56
N ASP A 71 -17.13 4.23 10.75
CA ASP A 71 -16.09 3.79 11.68
C ASP A 71 -15.44 2.48 11.18
N GLU A 72 -16.24 1.56 10.63
CA GLU A 72 -15.74 0.35 9.98
C GLU A 72 -14.84 0.66 8.77
N LEU A 73 -15.22 1.69 7.98
CA LEU A 73 -14.43 2.16 6.85
C LEU A 73 -13.07 2.74 7.26
N SER A 74 -12.97 3.20 8.51
CA SER A 74 -11.80 3.86 9.09
C SER A 74 -10.85 2.90 9.82
N VAL A 75 -11.25 1.64 10.00
CA VAL A 75 -10.42 0.63 10.68
C VAL A 75 -9.08 0.45 9.96
N ARG A 76 -8.02 0.81 10.67
CA ARG A 76 -6.64 0.76 10.20
C ARG A 76 -5.92 -0.47 10.78
N PRO A 77 -5.47 -1.41 9.94
CA PRO A 77 -4.60 -2.50 10.39
C PRO A 77 -3.24 -1.98 10.84
N ASP A 78 -2.61 -2.63 11.82
CA ASP A 78 -1.32 -2.22 12.40
C ASP A 78 -0.21 -2.08 11.35
N ALA A 79 -0.16 -2.99 10.38
CA ALA A 79 0.86 -3.02 9.32
C ALA A 79 0.55 -2.08 8.13
N CYS A 80 -0.25 -1.03 8.33
CA CYS A 80 -0.68 -0.15 7.24
C CYS A 80 0.39 0.89 6.87
N THR A 81 0.75 0.91 5.58
CA THR A 81 1.77 1.80 4.99
C THR A 81 1.18 3.13 4.48
N PRO A 82 2.00 4.17 4.22
CA PRO A 82 1.54 5.35 3.48
C PRO A 82 1.16 5.04 2.03
N SER A 83 0.29 5.86 1.43
CA SER A 83 -0.14 5.71 0.03
C SER A 83 1.06 5.78 -0.94
N PRO A 84 1.29 4.74 -1.77
CA PRO A 84 2.37 4.76 -2.76
C PRO A 84 2.12 5.78 -3.87
N LEU A 85 0.85 6.09 -4.15
CA LEU A 85 0.48 7.03 -5.21
C LEU A 85 0.79 8.46 -4.78
N GLU A 86 0.55 8.79 -3.52
CA GLU A 86 0.90 10.10 -2.94
C GLU A 86 2.42 10.25 -2.84
N ALA A 87 3.14 9.22 -2.37
CA ALA A 87 4.60 9.24 -2.34
C ALA A 87 5.20 9.44 -3.74
N ALA A 88 4.67 8.75 -4.75
CA ALA A 88 5.09 8.93 -6.14
C ALA A 88 4.72 10.34 -6.67
N ALA A 89 3.54 10.86 -6.33
CA ALA A 89 3.13 12.20 -6.73
C ALA A 89 4.02 13.29 -6.11
N ILE A 90 4.46 13.13 -4.87
CA ILE A 90 5.44 14.03 -4.22
C ILE A 90 6.78 13.96 -4.94
N LEU A 91 7.28 12.75 -5.21
CA LEU A 91 8.56 12.57 -5.91
C LEU A 91 8.54 13.15 -7.34
N HIS A 92 7.46 12.93 -8.08
CA HIS A 92 7.30 13.44 -9.45
C HIS A 92 6.91 14.94 -9.47
N GLY A 93 6.25 15.44 -8.43
CA GLY A 93 5.91 16.85 -8.24
C GLY A 93 7.09 17.69 -7.74
N SER A 94 8.06 17.09 -7.05
CA SER A 94 9.29 17.75 -6.59
C SER A 94 10.20 18.18 -7.75
N LYS A 95 10.02 17.67 -8.98
CA LYS A 95 10.63 18.27 -10.17
C LYS A 95 10.02 19.61 -10.60
N ARG A 96 8.88 20.02 -10.01
CA ARG A 96 8.19 21.29 -10.31
C ARG A 96 8.17 22.28 -9.15
N ALA A 97 8.59 21.89 -7.96
CA ALA A 97 8.70 22.77 -6.80
C ALA A 97 10.16 22.78 -6.34
N GLY A 98 10.90 23.78 -6.81
CA GLY A 98 12.10 24.23 -6.12
C GLY A 98 11.72 24.76 -4.74
N ASP A 99 12.67 24.61 -3.82
CA ASP A 99 12.68 25.02 -2.42
C ASP A 99 11.88 24.20 -1.38
N ASP A 100 12.70 23.56 -0.54
CA ASP A 100 12.57 23.45 0.91
C ASP A 100 11.58 22.44 1.51
N ILE A 101 11.97 21.17 1.54
CA ILE A 101 11.48 20.21 2.56
C ILE A 101 12.64 19.34 3.05
N THR A 102 13.33 19.80 4.10
CA THR A 102 14.06 18.92 5.03
C THR A 102 13.04 18.12 5.83
N GLY A 103 12.90 16.82 5.57
CA GLY A 103 12.19 15.94 6.51
C GLY A 103 11.52 14.68 5.96
N VAL A 104 11.42 14.46 4.65
CA VAL A 104 10.83 13.21 4.14
C VAL A 104 11.92 12.17 4.01
N ASN A 105 12.18 11.44 5.10
CA ASN A 105 12.85 10.14 5.03
C ASN A 105 12.06 9.26 4.05
N ALA A 106 12.58 9.19 2.83
CA ALA A 106 12.08 8.38 1.74
C ALA A 106 12.25 6.90 2.11
N GLY A 107 11.26 6.37 2.83
CA GLY A 107 11.09 4.95 3.06
C GLY A 107 10.69 4.27 1.76
N ASP A 108 11.69 3.89 0.96
CA ASP A 108 11.52 3.07 -0.23
C ASP A 108 10.97 1.69 0.20
N TRP A 109 9.65 1.53 0.07
CA TRP A 109 8.90 0.36 0.54
C TRP A 109 9.38 -0.95 -0.09
N ARG A 110 10.12 -0.88 -1.21
CA ARG A 110 10.72 -2.03 -1.89
C ARG A 110 11.71 -2.80 -1.03
N PHE A 111 12.26 -2.19 0.03
CA PHE A 111 13.32 -2.79 0.84
C PHE A 111 12.93 -3.14 2.28
N GLN A 112 11.63 -3.21 2.62
CA GLN A 112 11.18 -3.66 3.94
C GLN A 112 11.22 -5.19 4.10
N GLN A 113 12.33 -5.84 3.74
CA GLN A 113 12.62 -7.21 4.20
C GLN A 113 13.65 -7.17 5.35
N GLY A 114 13.39 -7.97 6.37
CA GLY A 114 13.87 -7.81 7.74
C GLY A 114 15.38 -7.61 7.92
N LYS A 115 15.72 -6.61 8.74
CA LYS A 115 17.04 -6.56 9.40
C LYS A 115 17.03 -7.58 10.55
N LYS A 116 17.70 -8.72 10.38
CA LYS A 116 18.03 -9.59 11.52
C LYS A 116 18.90 -8.78 12.51
N PRO A 117 18.63 -8.79 13.82
CA PRO A 117 19.49 -8.13 14.78
C PRO A 117 20.87 -8.80 14.76
N ARG A 118 21.94 -7.99 14.70
CA ARG A 118 23.32 -8.47 14.85
C ARG A 118 23.52 -8.83 16.32
N ALA A 119 23.98 -10.04 16.59
CA ALA A 119 24.36 -10.48 17.92
C ALA A 119 25.58 -9.67 18.39
N ASN A 120 25.47 -8.99 19.52
CA ASN A 120 26.61 -8.34 20.17
C ASN A 120 27.48 -9.42 20.81
N HIS A 121 28.74 -9.50 20.36
CA HIS A 121 29.77 -10.32 21.00
C HIS A 121 30.22 -9.61 22.29
N VAL A 122 29.90 -10.17 23.44
CA VAL A 122 30.42 -9.71 24.74
C VAL A 122 31.78 -10.37 24.93
N ALA A 123 32.84 -9.58 24.90
CA ALA A 123 34.17 -10.03 25.29
C ALA A 123 34.21 -10.22 26.81
N ILE A 124 34.53 -11.44 27.25
CA ILE A 124 34.85 -11.76 28.65
C ILE A 124 36.34 -11.51 28.81
N ASN A 125 36.73 -10.53 29.62
CA ASN A 125 38.12 -10.32 30.01
C ASN A 125 38.47 -11.25 31.18
N HIS A 126 39.65 -11.86 31.08
CA HIS A 126 40.29 -12.72 32.08
C HIS A 126 40.78 -11.94 33.30
#